data_AF-A0A4Y7T9E7-F1
#
_entry.id   AF-A0A4Y7T9E7-F1
#
_cell.length_a   1.000
_cell.length_b   1.000
_cell.length_c   1.000
_cell.angle_alpha   90.00
_cell.angle_beta   90.00
_cell.angle_gamma   90.00
#
_symmetry.space_group_name_H-M   'P 1'
#
loop_
_entity.id
_entity.type
_entity.pdbx_description
1 polymer ?
#
loop_
_entity_poly.entity_id
_entity_poly.type
_entity_poly.pdbx_seq_one_letter_code
_entity_poly.pdbx_strand_id
1 'polypeptide(L)'
;RSSAKCPLETPLSNTALAAGLTLALTPLAWRLLYRKKPSANCITNVPCPRGGTFFAGHLTLLFSNDSWDYHRGLYEKYGQTTRVKGMFAEDILFTSDPKALHHIYVKDQYTYEEPFFFTSGNQVVFGPGLLSVTGEQHHKQRRVLNPVFSVAHLRHMVPTFFEIGNQLRDTFLKKVSHGAQEIDIMTWTTRAALEIVGQSGFGRSFSPLTEGAPEHPYASAVKEFGALMTVTALPRIFIVPLVQKYNVGGHWLQRKVLDAVPWKAAHQLRDIADVMHETSANMFEAKRKAMAEEGDSTGEEQKKDIIGTLMRENLKSSEQERTMSTFMVAAMDTTSSALSRILHLLSIHQDVQEKLRMELREAYENFGDQPDHDILVGLPYLDAICRETLRLAQADIVLPLSQPMTGIDGSEMSEVFLPKGTNAFTSILGCNTNPKVWGDTSYEWIPDRWLEPLPQTVTDARVPGVYSHLMTFIGGGRACIGFKFSQLEMKVILYSLIRQFRFTPPKQEIYWLNDFPSAQYATYGFHYRGCLSSMHTSSIAHAVP
;
A
#
# COMPACT_ATOMS: atom_id res chain seq x y z
N ARG A 1 -48.55 20.06 -36.73
CA ARG A 1 -47.46 19.75 -37.69
C ARG A 1 -46.43 20.88 -37.61
N SER A 2 -45.18 20.61 -38.00
CA SER A 2 -43.92 21.22 -37.54
C SER A 2 -43.69 21.04 -36.01
N SER A 3 -42.57 20.53 -35.48
CA SER A 3 -41.16 20.36 -35.89
C SER A 3 -40.20 21.49 -35.49
N ALA A 4 -40.06 21.72 -34.18
CA ALA A 4 -38.86 22.37 -33.64
C ALA A 4 -37.66 21.41 -33.79
N LYS A 5 -36.57 21.87 -34.43
CA LYS A 5 -35.32 21.11 -34.56
C LYS A 5 -34.41 21.41 -33.36
N CYS A 6 -33.76 20.37 -32.83
CA CYS A 6 -32.69 20.52 -31.85
C CYS A 6 -31.45 21.18 -32.51
N PRO A 7 -30.79 22.17 -31.88
CA PRO A 7 -29.51 22.69 -32.36
C PRO A 7 -28.39 21.66 -32.15
N LEU A 8 -27.52 21.51 -33.15
CA LEU A 8 -26.50 20.46 -33.19
C LEU A 8 -25.47 20.55 -32.04
N GLU A 9 -24.96 19.38 -31.67
CA GLU A 9 -23.69 19.26 -30.95
C GLU A 9 -22.57 19.91 -31.78
N THR A 10 -21.84 20.85 -31.19
CA THR A 10 -20.61 21.38 -31.79
C THR A 10 -19.42 20.48 -31.40
N PRO A 11 -18.61 20.00 -32.35
CA PRO A 11 -17.39 19.27 -32.01
C PRO A 11 -16.43 20.21 -31.27
N LEU A 12 -15.80 19.69 -30.21
CA LEU A 12 -14.71 20.39 -29.51
C LEU A 12 -13.63 20.77 -30.53
N SER A 13 -13.49 22.06 -30.81
CA SER A 13 -12.62 22.54 -31.86
C SER A 13 -11.15 22.24 -31.54
N ASN A 14 -10.34 21.95 -32.56
CA ASN A 14 -8.91 21.72 -32.41
C ASN A 14 -8.19 22.88 -31.70
N THR A 15 -8.75 24.11 -31.76
CA THR A 15 -8.29 25.28 -31.00
C THR A 15 -8.44 25.15 -29.48
N ALA A 16 -9.48 24.47 -28.97
CA ALA A 16 -9.66 24.23 -27.54
C ALA A 16 -8.66 23.19 -27.01
N LEU A 17 -8.44 22.11 -27.77
CA LEU A 17 -7.37 21.14 -27.48
C LEU A 17 -5.98 21.77 -27.55
N ALA A 18 -5.72 22.59 -28.58
CA ALA A 18 -4.46 23.33 -28.71
C ALA A 18 -4.26 24.35 -27.58
N ALA A 19 -5.30 25.05 -27.14
CA ALA A 19 -5.23 25.97 -25.99
C ALA A 19 -4.97 25.22 -24.67
N GLY A 20 -5.60 24.06 -24.45
CA GLY A 20 -5.30 23.20 -23.31
C GLY A 20 -3.84 22.70 -23.33
N LEU A 21 -3.34 22.31 -24.50
CA LEU A 21 -1.95 21.90 -24.68
C LEU A 21 -0.95 23.06 -24.45
N THR A 22 -1.18 24.26 -24.97
CA THR A 22 -0.27 25.40 -24.74
C THR A 22 -0.31 25.89 -23.30
N LEU A 23 -1.47 25.83 -22.62
CA LEU A 23 -1.60 26.11 -21.18
C LEU A 23 -0.94 25.04 -20.29
N ALA A 24 -0.82 23.79 -20.76
CA ALA A 24 -0.07 22.74 -20.06
C ALA A 24 1.45 22.83 -20.34
N LEU A 25 1.84 23.17 -21.57
CA LEU A 25 3.25 23.26 -22.00
C LEU A 25 3.95 24.51 -21.48
N THR A 26 3.25 25.63 -21.25
CA THR A 26 3.88 26.87 -20.75
C THR A 26 4.39 26.77 -19.30
N PRO A 27 3.67 26.20 -18.32
CA PRO A 27 4.24 25.87 -17.00
C PRO A 27 5.35 24.82 -17.07
N LEU A 28 5.32 23.92 -18.06
CA LEU A 28 6.34 22.89 -18.27
C LEU A 28 7.66 23.52 -18.76
N ALA A 29 7.58 24.36 -19.79
CA ALA A 29 8.69 25.17 -20.28
C ALA A 29 9.22 26.10 -19.18
N TRP A 30 8.32 26.74 -18.41
CA TRP A 30 8.72 27.54 -17.25
C TRP A 30 9.49 26.68 -16.23
N ARG A 31 9.01 25.49 -15.86
CA ARG A 31 9.73 24.59 -14.93
C ARG A 31 11.11 24.15 -15.45
N LEU A 32 11.25 23.96 -16.76
CA LEU A 32 12.51 23.60 -17.40
C LEU A 32 13.50 24.78 -17.42
N LEU A 33 13.03 26.00 -17.72
CA LEU A 33 13.83 27.22 -17.81
C LEU A 33 14.15 27.84 -16.43
N TYR A 34 13.19 27.84 -15.51
CA TYR A 34 13.34 28.23 -14.09
C TYR A 34 13.80 27.07 -13.20
N ARG A 35 14.50 26.08 -13.76
CA ARG A 35 15.51 25.38 -12.96
C ARG A 35 16.48 26.43 -12.44
N LYS A 36 16.45 26.68 -11.13
CA LYS A 36 17.52 27.42 -10.45
C LYS A 36 18.85 26.85 -10.94
N LYS A 37 19.80 27.71 -11.32
CA LYS A 37 21.19 27.30 -11.56
C LYS A 37 21.57 26.31 -10.46
N PRO A 38 22.21 25.16 -10.77
CA PRO A 38 22.63 24.23 -9.73
C PRO A 38 23.54 24.99 -8.78
N SER A 39 23.04 25.26 -7.57
CA SER A 39 23.90 25.54 -6.43
C SER A 39 24.85 24.37 -6.28
N ALA A 40 26.08 24.62 -5.82
CA ALA A 40 27.01 23.56 -5.47
C ALA A 40 26.33 22.69 -4.39
N ASN A 41 25.82 21.53 -4.80
CA ASN A 41 24.81 20.77 -4.07
C ASN A 41 25.44 19.45 -3.66
N CYS A 42 25.51 19.12 -2.37
CA CYS A 42 26.12 17.86 -1.92
C CYS A 42 25.46 16.61 -2.53
N ILE A 43 24.14 16.63 -2.80
CA ILE A 43 23.46 15.57 -3.57
C ILE A 43 24.07 15.34 -4.97
N THR A 44 24.73 16.33 -5.57
CA THR A 44 25.44 16.15 -6.86
C THR A 44 26.75 15.37 -6.76
N ASN A 45 27.32 15.22 -5.55
CA ASN A 45 28.44 14.33 -5.25
C ASN A 45 28.00 12.90 -4.89
N VAL A 46 26.71 12.69 -4.59
CA VAL A 46 26.17 11.34 -4.35
C VAL A 46 26.21 10.54 -5.66
N PRO A 47 26.75 9.30 -5.67
CA PRO A 47 26.76 8.40 -6.83
C PRO A 47 25.39 8.26 -7.49
N CYS A 48 25.35 8.00 -8.79
CA CYS A 48 24.10 7.90 -9.56
C CYS A 48 24.18 6.74 -10.56
N PRO A 49 23.15 5.89 -10.69
CA PRO A 49 23.11 4.84 -11.70
C PRO A 49 23.06 5.41 -13.12
N ARG A 50 23.44 4.57 -14.09
CA ARG A 50 23.25 4.81 -15.52
C ARG A 50 21.96 4.13 -15.97
N GLY A 51 21.31 4.68 -17.00
CA GLY A 51 20.11 4.11 -17.62
C GLY A 51 18.88 5.02 -17.57
N GLY A 52 18.87 6.02 -16.69
CA GLY A 52 17.76 6.98 -16.59
C GLY A 52 17.57 7.83 -17.85
N THR A 53 16.33 7.93 -18.31
CA THR A 53 15.95 8.77 -19.47
C THR A 53 15.85 10.25 -19.08
N PHE A 54 15.88 11.16 -20.06
CA PHE A 54 15.63 12.58 -19.75
C PHE A 54 14.22 12.79 -19.17
N PHE A 55 13.17 12.27 -19.81
CA PHE A 55 11.79 12.57 -19.43
C PHE A 55 11.35 11.91 -18.12
N ALA A 56 11.63 10.61 -17.93
CA ALA A 56 11.17 9.84 -16.77
C ALA A 56 12.28 9.54 -15.74
N GLY A 57 13.55 9.88 -16.02
CA GLY A 57 14.66 9.48 -15.17
C GLY A 57 14.77 7.96 -15.07
N HIS A 58 15.00 7.47 -13.86
CA HIS A 58 14.97 6.05 -13.50
C HIS A 58 13.60 5.62 -12.95
N LEU A 59 12.58 6.48 -12.94
CA LEU A 59 11.28 6.14 -12.35
C LEU A 59 10.65 4.91 -13.02
N THR A 60 10.81 4.75 -14.34
CA THR A 60 10.36 3.56 -15.07
C THR A 60 11.12 2.27 -14.74
N LEU A 61 12.27 2.36 -14.04
CA LEU A 61 13.06 1.21 -13.55
C LEU A 61 12.78 0.92 -12.07
N LEU A 62 12.41 1.95 -11.30
CA LEU A 62 12.00 1.84 -9.89
C LEU A 62 10.54 1.36 -9.75
N PHE A 63 9.70 1.65 -10.75
CA PHE A 63 8.25 1.38 -10.76
C PHE A 63 7.80 0.35 -11.80
N SER A 64 8.71 -0.40 -12.43
CA SER A 64 8.31 -1.57 -13.23
C SER A 64 7.86 -2.71 -12.31
N ASN A 65 6.92 -3.54 -12.78
CA ASN A 65 6.48 -4.74 -12.07
C ASN A 65 7.65 -5.68 -11.70
N ASP A 66 8.68 -5.73 -12.53
CA ASP A 66 9.90 -6.55 -12.37
C ASP A 66 11.10 -5.75 -11.79
N SER A 67 10.84 -4.67 -11.05
CA SER A 67 11.88 -3.76 -10.53
C SER A 67 12.77 -4.33 -9.41
N TRP A 68 12.45 -5.51 -8.87
CA TRP A 68 13.11 -6.06 -7.67
C TRP A 68 14.63 -6.20 -7.80
N ASP A 69 15.13 -6.75 -8.90
CA ASP A 69 16.58 -6.92 -9.11
C ASP A 69 17.29 -5.58 -9.40
N TYR A 70 16.57 -4.60 -9.94
CA TYR A 70 17.09 -3.23 -10.08
C TYR A 70 17.25 -2.58 -8.69
N HIS A 71 16.25 -2.69 -7.81
CA HIS A 71 16.34 -2.21 -6.42
C HIS A 71 17.47 -2.90 -5.63
N ARG A 72 17.62 -4.24 -5.76
CA ARG A 72 18.74 -4.98 -5.14
C ARG A 72 20.09 -4.49 -5.69
N GLY A 73 20.21 -4.40 -7.01
CA GLY A 73 21.44 -3.94 -7.68
C GLY A 73 21.81 -2.47 -7.39
N LEU A 74 20.84 -1.62 -7.02
CA LEU A 74 21.15 -0.28 -6.49
C LEU A 74 21.85 -0.36 -5.12
N TYR A 75 21.32 -1.17 -4.20
CA TYR A 75 21.90 -1.37 -2.88
C TYR A 75 23.28 -2.02 -2.94
N GLU A 76 23.43 -3.10 -3.71
CA GLU A 76 24.70 -3.85 -3.84
C GLU A 76 25.83 -2.98 -4.42
N LYS A 77 25.50 -2.11 -5.39
CA LYS A 77 26.49 -1.36 -6.18
C LYS A 77 26.81 0.03 -5.64
N TYR A 78 25.86 0.67 -4.96
CA TYR A 78 26.02 2.03 -4.44
C TYR A 78 25.89 2.09 -2.91
N GLY A 79 25.68 0.94 -2.26
CA GLY A 79 25.50 0.84 -0.81
C GLY A 79 24.15 1.36 -0.35
N GLN A 80 24.08 1.72 0.93
CA GLN A 80 22.85 2.18 1.55
C GLN A 80 22.30 3.48 0.97
N THR A 81 23.04 4.23 0.13
CA THR A 81 22.61 5.54 -0.40
C THR A 81 23.09 5.79 -1.82
N THR A 82 22.18 6.24 -2.69
CA THR A 82 22.49 6.65 -4.06
C THR A 82 21.54 7.76 -4.50
N ARG A 83 21.93 8.57 -5.47
CA ARG A 83 21.05 9.56 -6.09
C ARG A 83 20.43 8.91 -7.31
N VAL A 84 19.11 8.95 -7.44
CA VAL A 84 18.40 8.55 -8.67
C VAL A 84 17.91 9.78 -9.41
N LYS A 85 17.95 9.73 -10.75
CA LYS A 85 17.26 10.74 -11.57
C LYS A 85 15.76 10.52 -11.52
N GLY A 86 15.01 11.56 -11.13
CA GLY A 86 13.58 11.69 -11.36
C GLY A 86 13.26 12.27 -12.75
N MET A 87 12.02 12.73 -12.91
CA MET A 87 11.52 13.31 -14.17
C MET A 87 12.34 14.53 -14.60
N PHE A 88 12.47 14.74 -15.92
CA PHE A 88 13.34 15.77 -16.51
C PHE A 88 14.80 15.71 -16.01
N ALA A 89 15.27 14.56 -15.52
CA ALA A 89 16.55 14.38 -14.82
C ALA A 89 16.73 15.25 -13.55
N GLU A 90 15.64 15.46 -12.79
CA GLU A 90 15.67 15.97 -11.41
C GLU A 90 16.54 15.06 -10.51
N ASP A 91 17.26 15.63 -9.53
CA ASP A 91 18.02 14.83 -8.56
C ASP A 91 17.11 14.46 -7.39
N ILE A 92 16.94 13.15 -7.17
CA ILE A 92 16.16 12.56 -6.07
C ILE A 92 17.12 11.69 -5.25
N LEU A 93 17.06 11.74 -3.92
CA LEU A 93 17.88 10.85 -3.09
C LEU A 93 17.17 9.51 -2.86
N PHE A 94 17.91 8.41 -3.01
CA PHE A 94 17.53 7.05 -2.63
C PHE A 94 18.43 6.59 -1.47
N THR A 95 17.89 6.12 -0.34
CA THR A 95 18.72 5.53 0.73
C THR A 95 18.08 4.27 1.33
N SER A 96 18.61 3.66 2.38
CA SER A 96 18.01 2.55 3.14
C SER A 96 18.49 2.56 4.59
N ASP A 97 19.11 3.68 4.97
CA ASP A 97 19.89 3.81 6.18
C ASP A 97 18.99 4.04 7.44
N PRO A 98 19.25 3.37 8.58
CA PRO A 98 18.41 3.48 9.78
C PRO A 98 18.38 4.87 10.45
N LYS A 99 19.52 5.56 10.57
CA LYS A 99 19.56 6.94 11.10
C LYS A 99 18.86 7.89 10.12
N ALA A 100 18.90 7.56 8.83
CA ALA A 100 18.19 8.28 7.81
C ALA A 100 16.69 8.17 7.99
N LEU A 101 16.18 6.96 8.09
CA LEU A 101 14.77 6.72 8.39
C LEU A 101 14.31 7.52 9.62
N HIS A 102 15.12 7.58 10.68
CA HIS A 102 14.77 8.30 11.91
C HIS A 102 14.61 9.82 11.71
N HIS A 103 15.41 10.43 10.85
CA HIS A 103 15.36 11.88 10.64
C HIS A 103 14.09 12.34 9.92
N ILE A 104 13.73 11.76 8.77
CA ILE A 104 12.44 12.05 8.12
C ILE A 104 11.27 11.73 9.04
N TYR A 105 11.24 10.52 9.59
CA TYR A 105 9.98 10.04 10.18
C TYR A 105 9.71 10.55 11.57
N VAL A 106 10.76 10.79 12.36
CA VAL A 106 10.63 11.11 13.78
C VAL A 106 11.12 12.52 14.07
N LYS A 107 12.37 12.83 13.73
CA LYS A 107 13.04 14.06 14.18
C LYS A 107 12.54 15.31 13.46
N ASP A 108 12.59 15.29 12.14
CA ASP A 108 12.40 16.45 11.27
C ASP A 108 11.07 16.35 10.48
N GLN A 109 10.12 15.53 10.94
CA GLN A 109 8.90 15.10 10.22
C GLN A 109 8.00 16.23 9.69
N TYR A 110 8.02 17.41 10.32
CA TYR A 110 7.29 18.60 9.85
C TYR A 110 7.97 19.31 8.67
N THR A 111 9.19 18.91 8.30
CA THR A 111 9.94 19.41 7.13
C THR A 111 9.69 18.55 5.89
N TYR A 112 9.35 17.27 6.10
CA TYR A 112 9.19 16.26 5.05
C TYR A 112 7.72 15.91 4.86
N GLU A 113 7.03 16.72 4.06
CA GLU A 113 5.66 16.43 3.62
C GLU A 113 5.62 15.55 2.37
N GLU A 114 4.46 14.92 2.16
CA GLU A 114 4.14 14.17 0.95
C GLU A 114 4.31 15.02 -0.32
N PRO A 115 4.97 14.51 -1.38
CA PRO A 115 5.08 15.22 -2.65
C PRO A 115 3.70 15.57 -3.22
N PHE A 116 3.54 16.80 -3.74
CA PHE A 116 2.25 17.28 -4.25
C PHE A 116 1.62 16.39 -5.34
N PHE A 117 2.41 15.59 -6.07
CA PHE A 117 1.89 14.63 -7.05
C PHE A 117 1.21 13.42 -6.41
N PHE A 118 1.67 13.00 -5.22
CA PHE A 118 1.09 11.88 -4.47
C PHE A 118 -0.25 12.31 -3.87
N THR A 119 -0.28 13.45 -3.16
CA THR A 119 -1.50 13.98 -2.53
C THR A 119 -2.58 14.30 -3.56
N SER A 120 -2.25 15.02 -4.64
CA SER A 120 -3.22 15.33 -5.71
C SER A 120 -3.72 14.08 -6.46
N GLY A 121 -2.83 13.12 -6.74
CA GLY A 121 -3.20 11.83 -7.33
C GLY A 121 -4.17 11.03 -6.45
N ASN A 122 -3.87 10.93 -5.16
CA ASN A 122 -4.73 10.28 -4.18
C ASN A 122 -6.05 11.04 -4.01
N GLN A 123 -6.04 12.38 -4.06
CA GLN A 123 -7.23 13.21 -3.94
C GLN A 123 -8.25 13.02 -5.07
N VAL A 124 -7.84 12.59 -6.28
CA VAL A 124 -8.79 12.21 -7.35
C VAL A 124 -9.60 10.97 -6.96
N VAL A 125 -8.93 9.96 -6.39
CA VAL A 125 -9.50 8.64 -6.12
C VAL A 125 -10.16 8.62 -4.74
N PHE A 126 -9.37 8.85 -3.70
CA PHE A 126 -9.76 8.75 -2.30
C PHE A 126 -10.35 10.04 -1.73
N GLY A 127 -10.40 11.14 -2.50
CA GLY A 127 -10.82 12.46 -1.98
C GLY A 127 -9.89 12.97 -0.88
N PRO A 128 -10.34 13.89 0.00
CA PRO A 128 -9.52 14.48 1.07
C PRO A 128 -9.33 13.56 2.30
N GLY A 129 -9.21 12.25 2.09
CA GLY A 129 -8.91 11.28 3.15
C GLY A 129 -7.44 11.29 3.59
N LEU A 130 -7.10 10.45 4.57
CA LEU A 130 -5.83 10.48 5.31
C LEU A 130 -4.56 10.34 4.42
N LEU A 131 -4.66 9.61 3.30
CA LEU A 131 -3.56 9.44 2.31
C LEU A 131 -3.42 10.62 1.33
N SER A 132 -4.33 11.59 1.35
CA SER A 132 -4.36 12.73 0.42
C SER A 132 -4.00 14.06 1.05
N VAL A 133 -3.83 14.12 2.38
CA VAL A 133 -3.66 15.37 3.14
C VAL A 133 -2.34 15.42 3.92
N THR A 134 -1.81 16.64 4.11
CA THR A 134 -0.60 16.95 4.88
C THR A 134 -0.89 17.98 5.98
N GLY A 135 0.13 18.43 6.70
CA GLY A 135 0.07 19.42 7.77
C GLY A 135 -1.05 19.19 8.80
N GLU A 136 -1.62 20.29 9.27
CA GLU A 136 -2.67 20.33 10.30
C GLU A 136 -3.92 19.50 9.95
N GLN A 137 -4.31 19.39 8.67
CA GLN A 137 -5.47 18.58 8.30
C GLN A 137 -5.19 17.09 8.54
N HIS A 138 -4.01 16.60 8.18
CA HIS A 138 -3.59 15.24 8.51
C HIS A 138 -3.52 15.02 10.03
N HIS A 139 -2.92 15.95 10.79
CA HIS A 139 -2.84 15.83 12.24
C HIS A 139 -4.22 15.83 12.91
N LYS A 140 -5.18 16.64 12.44
CA LYS A 140 -6.57 16.63 12.91
C LYS A 140 -7.25 15.30 12.62
N GLN A 141 -7.23 14.84 11.37
CA GLN A 141 -7.85 13.56 10.98
C GLN A 141 -7.24 12.40 11.78
N ARG A 142 -5.91 12.31 11.86
CA ARG A 142 -5.22 11.27 12.62
C ARG A 142 -5.57 11.30 14.11
N ARG A 143 -5.68 12.48 14.73
CA ARG A 143 -6.09 12.62 16.14
C ARG A 143 -7.49 12.08 16.40
N VAL A 144 -8.44 12.32 15.50
CA VAL A 144 -9.81 11.77 15.56
C VAL A 144 -9.81 10.25 15.42
N LEU A 145 -8.96 9.71 14.54
CA LEU A 145 -8.99 8.28 14.16
C LEU A 145 -8.20 7.36 15.11
N ASN A 146 -7.14 7.87 15.76
CA ASN A 146 -6.27 7.08 16.66
C ASN A 146 -7.01 6.23 17.72
N PRO A 147 -8.11 6.67 18.39
CA PRO A 147 -8.80 5.87 19.40
C PRO A 147 -9.35 4.53 18.87
N VAL A 148 -9.80 4.50 17.61
CA VAL A 148 -10.37 3.30 16.97
C VAL A 148 -9.30 2.24 16.68
N PHE A 149 -8.03 2.64 16.56
CA PHE A 149 -6.91 1.71 16.38
C PHE A 149 -6.17 1.41 17.69
N SER A 150 -6.81 1.68 18.85
CA SER A 150 -6.25 1.36 20.17
C SER A 150 -6.43 -0.12 20.54
N VAL A 151 -5.55 -0.65 21.40
CA VAL A 151 -5.60 -2.06 21.84
C VAL A 151 -6.89 -2.37 22.60
N ALA A 152 -7.35 -1.43 23.44
CA ALA A 152 -8.64 -1.56 24.14
C ALA A 152 -9.80 -1.69 23.14
N HIS A 153 -9.74 -0.98 22.01
CA HIS A 153 -10.74 -1.09 20.97
C HIS A 153 -10.64 -2.43 20.20
N LEU A 154 -9.44 -2.81 19.76
CA LEU A 154 -9.20 -4.05 19.02
C LEU A 154 -9.65 -5.32 19.79
N ARG A 155 -9.56 -5.32 21.12
CA ARG A 155 -10.10 -6.40 21.97
C ARG A 155 -11.60 -6.64 21.76
N HIS A 156 -12.39 -5.61 21.46
CA HIS A 156 -13.81 -5.77 21.14
C HIS A 156 -14.08 -6.28 19.72
N MET A 157 -13.10 -6.19 18.82
CA MET A 157 -13.22 -6.67 17.42
C MET A 157 -12.87 -8.16 17.26
N VAL A 158 -12.17 -8.76 18.25
CA VAL A 158 -11.70 -10.17 18.21
C VAL A 158 -12.81 -11.17 17.83
N PRO A 159 -14.04 -11.13 18.40
CA PRO A 159 -15.07 -12.11 18.06
C PRO A 159 -15.49 -12.03 16.59
N THR A 160 -15.64 -10.82 16.03
CA THR A 160 -15.96 -10.58 14.62
C THR A 160 -14.87 -11.10 13.69
N PHE A 161 -13.60 -10.87 14.04
CA PHE A 161 -12.47 -11.39 13.27
C PHE A 161 -12.49 -12.92 13.25
N PHE A 162 -12.71 -13.57 14.40
CA PHE A 162 -12.78 -15.03 14.48
C PHE A 162 -14.02 -15.60 13.78
N GLU A 163 -15.16 -14.92 13.83
CA GLU A 163 -16.34 -15.34 13.07
C GLU A 163 -16.01 -15.41 11.57
N ILE A 164 -15.42 -14.35 11.02
CA ILE A 164 -15.08 -14.28 9.59
C ILE A 164 -13.96 -15.28 9.24
N GLY A 165 -12.95 -15.44 10.08
CA GLY A 165 -11.90 -16.46 9.93
C GLY A 165 -12.46 -17.89 9.98
N ASN A 166 -13.50 -18.13 10.77
CA ASN A 166 -14.19 -19.41 10.85
C ASN A 166 -15.14 -19.64 9.67
N GLN A 167 -15.83 -18.60 9.17
CA GLN A 167 -16.59 -18.70 7.90
C GLN A 167 -15.66 -19.07 6.73
N LEU A 168 -14.48 -18.47 6.65
CA LEU A 168 -13.45 -18.81 5.65
C LEU A 168 -12.99 -20.27 5.77
N ARG A 169 -12.62 -20.69 6.98
CA ARG A 169 -12.26 -22.08 7.33
C ARG A 169 -13.36 -23.06 6.94
N ASP A 170 -14.61 -22.79 7.27
CA ASP A 170 -15.73 -23.71 7.05
C ASP A 170 -16.12 -23.81 5.56
N THR A 171 -15.86 -22.77 4.77
CA THR A 171 -15.94 -22.82 3.30
C THR A 171 -14.76 -23.57 2.68
N PHE A 172 -13.55 -23.47 3.24
CA PHE A 172 -12.42 -24.30 2.80
C PHE A 172 -12.65 -25.79 3.13
N LEU A 173 -13.23 -26.12 4.28
CA LEU A 173 -13.62 -27.50 4.64
C LEU A 173 -14.61 -28.09 3.62
N LYS A 174 -15.60 -27.30 3.17
CA LYS A 174 -16.53 -27.70 2.09
C LYS A 174 -15.80 -27.96 0.78
N LYS A 175 -14.86 -27.09 0.39
CA LYS A 175 -14.07 -27.26 -0.84
C LYS A 175 -13.19 -28.52 -0.84
N VAL A 176 -12.50 -28.82 0.27
CA VAL A 176 -11.63 -30.01 0.36
C VAL A 176 -12.35 -31.29 0.80
N SER A 177 -13.69 -31.27 0.90
CA SER A 177 -14.52 -32.42 1.32
C SER A 177 -14.34 -33.67 0.46
N HIS A 178 -13.93 -33.50 -0.80
CA HIS A 178 -13.67 -34.58 -1.77
C HIS A 178 -12.16 -34.84 -1.97
N GLY A 179 -11.32 -34.42 -1.02
CA GLY A 179 -9.85 -34.50 -1.10
C GLY A 179 -9.18 -33.16 -1.40
N ALA A 180 -7.86 -33.17 -1.58
CA ALA A 180 -7.06 -31.97 -1.80
C ALA A 180 -7.50 -31.19 -3.06
N GLN A 181 -7.66 -29.87 -2.93
CA GLN A 181 -8.05 -28.96 -4.00
C GLN A 181 -7.07 -27.79 -4.13
N GLU A 182 -6.97 -27.24 -5.33
CA GLU A 182 -6.19 -26.03 -5.62
C GLU A 182 -7.12 -24.81 -5.45
N ILE A 183 -6.75 -23.87 -4.59
CA ILE A 183 -7.60 -22.75 -4.15
C ILE A 183 -6.84 -21.44 -4.29
N ASP A 184 -7.46 -20.42 -4.92
CA ASP A 184 -6.87 -19.09 -5.02
C ASP A 184 -6.92 -18.36 -3.66
N ILE A 185 -5.80 -18.42 -2.94
CA ILE A 185 -5.65 -17.78 -1.63
C ILE A 185 -5.68 -16.25 -1.72
N MET A 186 -5.33 -15.65 -2.86
CA MET A 186 -5.39 -14.19 -3.03
C MET A 186 -6.85 -13.72 -3.07
N THR A 187 -7.71 -14.34 -3.88
CA THR A 187 -9.15 -14.04 -3.90
C THR A 187 -9.78 -14.23 -2.52
N TRP A 188 -9.51 -15.36 -1.86
CA TRP A 188 -10.15 -15.69 -0.59
C TRP A 188 -9.67 -14.84 0.59
N THR A 189 -8.38 -14.50 0.68
CA THR A 189 -7.89 -13.56 1.70
C THR A 189 -8.31 -12.12 1.40
N THR A 190 -8.46 -11.72 0.13
CA THR A 190 -9.00 -10.39 -0.24
C THR A 190 -10.45 -10.26 0.19
N ARG A 191 -11.29 -11.28 -0.08
CA ARG A 191 -12.67 -11.31 0.42
C ARG A 191 -12.74 -11.27 1.94
N ALA A 192 -11.89 -12.03 2.65
CA ALA A 192 -11.86 -12.03 4.11
C ALA A 192 -11.42 -10.68 4.70
N ALA A 193 -10.41 -10.04 4.13
CA ALA A 193 -9.94 -8.72 4.57
C ALA A 193 -10.98 -7.62 4.30
N LEU A 194 -11.71 -7.70 3.17
CA LEU A 194 -12.83 -6.81 2.87
C LEU A 194 -13.96 -6.98 3.90
N GLU A 195 -14.31 -8.22 4.21
CA GLU A 195 -15.36 -8.54 5.18
C GLU A 195 -14.98 -8.11 6.61
N ILE A 196 -13.72 -8.29 7.01
CA ILE A 196 -13.20 -7.85 8.32
C ILE A 196 -13.25 -6.33 8.45
N VAL A 197 -12.74 -5.56 7.46
CA VAL A 197 -12.85 -4.09 7.51
C VAL A 197 -14.31 -3.62 7.38
N GLY A 198 -15.15 -4.36 6.66
CA GLY A 198 -16.59 -4.13 6.58
C GLY A 198 -17.30 -4.21 7.92
N GLN A 199 -17.26 -5.37 8.56
CA GLN A 199 -18.00 -5.61 9.78
C GLN A 199 -17.41 -4.82 10.96
N SER A 200 -16.09 -4.89 11.18
CA SER A 200 -15.47 -4.21 12.34
C SER A 200 -15.23 -2.72 12.12
N GLY A 201 -14.89 -2.29 10.90
CA GLY A 201 -14.65 -0.89 10.59
C GLY A 201 -15.92 -0.09 10.36
N PHE A 202 -16.97 -0.71 9.79
CA PHE A 202 -18.16 0.00 9.28
C PHE A 202 -19.52 -0.58 9.72
N GLY A 203 -19.53 -1.72 10.43
CA GLY A 203 -20.75 -2.39 10.89
C GLY A 203 -21.58 -2.99 9.74
N ARG A 204 -20.97 -3.38 8.62
CA ARG A 204 -21.67 -3.89 7.42
C ARG A 204 -20.89 -5.02 6.74
N SER A 205 -21.57 -6.11 6.40
CA SER A 205 -21.05 -7.17 5.52
C SER A 205 -20.95 -6.69 4.06
N PHE A 206 -19.96 -7.21 3.31
CA PHE A 206 -19.76 -6.97 1.88
C PHE A 206 -19.96 -8.23 1.03
N SER A 207 -19.34 -9.33 1.45
CA SER A 207 -19.25 -10.57 0.69
C SER A 207 -19.31 -11.73 1.69
N PRO A 208 -20.46 -12.40 1.85
CA PRO A 208 -20.51 -13.59 2.70
C PRO A 208 -19.46 -14.58 2.18
N LEU A 209 -18.62 -15.12 3.07
CA LEU A 209 -17.52 -16.02 2.70
C LEU A 209 -18.00 -17.44 2.39
N THR A 210 -19.15 -17.56 1.74
CA THR A 210 -19.82 -18.80 1.38
C THR A 210 -19.42 -19.27 -0.02
N GLU A 211 -19.48 -20.58 -0.21
CA GLU A 211 -19.37 -21.20 -1.52
C GLU A 211 -20.55 -20.80 -2.42
N GLY A 212 -20.26 -20.46 -3.68
CA GLY A 212 -21.25 -19.98 -4.65
C GLY A 212 -21.55 -18.47 -4.58
N ALA A 213 -21.22 -17.78 -3.48
CA ALA A 213 -21.34 -16.32 -3.43
C ALA A 213 -20.26 -15.65 -4.32
N PRO A 214 -20.64 -14.72 -5.22
CA PRO A 214 -19.69 -14.00 -6.05
C PRO A 214 -18.78 -13.08 -5.21
N GLU A 215 -17.62 -12.77 -5.76
CA GLU A 215 -16.76 -11.72 -5.23
C GLU A 215 -17.44 -10.35 -5.39
N HIS A 216 -17.36 -9.50 -4.35
CA HIS A 216 -17.93 -8.17 -4.39
C HIS A 216 -17.11 -7.28 -5.34
N PRO A 217 -17.70 -6.53 -6.30
CA PRO A 217 -16.95 -5.79 -7.33
C PRO A 217 -15.90 -4.80 -6.82
N TYR A 218 -16.04 -4.33 -5.58
CA TYR A 218 -15.02 -3.51 -4.90
C TYR A 218 -13.68 -4.24 -4.73
N ALA A 219 -13.67 -5.55 -4.45
CA ALA A 219 -12.45 -6.32 -4.20
C ALA A 219 -11.59 -6.42 -5.47
N SER A 220 -12.19 -6.83 -6.59
CA SER A 220 -11.51 -6.89 -7.88
C SER A 220 -11.12 -5.50 -8.39
N ALA A 221 -11.98 -4.48 -8.24
CA ALA A 221 -11.66 -3.11 -8.62
C ALA A 221 -10.43 -2.56 -7.87
N VAL A 222 -10.35 -2.77 -6.55
CA VAL A 222 -9.21 -2.32 -5.74
C VAL A 222 -7.95 -3.14 -6.00
N LYS A 223 -8.04 -4.43 -6.33
CA LYS A 223 -6.88 -5.16 -6.82
C LYS A 223 -6.42 -4.58 -8.17
N GLU A 224 -7.28 -4.45 -9.18
CA GLU A 224 -6.93 -3.88 -10.50
C GLU A 224 -6.34 -2.46 -10.42
N PHE A 225 -6.74 -1.67 -9.41
CA PHE A 225 -6.23 -0.33 -9.15
C PHE A 225 -4.70 -0.24 -9.10
N GLY A 226 -4.02 -1.18 -8.41
CA GLY A 226 -2.56 -1.14 -8.21
C GLY A 226 -1.77 -1.17 -9.53
N ALA A 227 -2.04 -2.18 -10.36
CA ALA A 227 -1.42 -2.33 -11.68
C ALA A 227 -1.75 -1.15 -12.61
N LEU A 228 -2.98 -0.61 -12.54
CA LEU A 228 -3.37 0.56 -13.32
C LEU A 228 -2.68 1.85 -12.83
N MET A 229 -2.35 1.97 -11.54
CA MET A 229 -1.54 3.07 -11.02
C MET A 229 -0.08 3.02 -11.52
N THR A 230 0.43 1.85 -11.91
CA THR A 230 1.68 1.67 -12.69
C THR A 230 1.53 2.17 -14.12
N VAL A 231 0.56 1.64 -14.87
CA VAL A 231 0.36 1.99 -16.29
C VAL A 231 0.01 3.47 -16.49
N THR A 232 -0.66 4.10 -15.51
CA THR A 232 -1.05 5.52 -15.53
C THR A 232 -0.07 6.46 -14.81
N ALA A 233 1.06 5.95 -14.28
CA ALA A 233 1.95 6.69 -13.39
C ALA A 233 2.41 8.05 -13.95
N LEU A 234 2.89 8.10 -15.19
CA LEU A 234 3.43 9.34 -15.77
C LEU A 234 2.39 10.49 -15.82
N PRO A 235 1.21 10.36 -16.46
CA PRO A 235 0.21 11.42 -16.44
C PRO A 235 -0.43 11.65 -15.06
N ARG A 236 -0.44 10.66 -14.15
CA ARG A 236 -0.81 10.89 -12.73
C ARG A 236 0.18 11.82 -12.03
N ILE A 237 1.48 11.72 -12.35
CA ILE A 237 2.54 12.56 -11.75
C ILE A 237 2.69 13.91 -12.48
N PHE A 238 2.41 13.98 -13.79
CA PHE A 238 2.51 15.21 -14.59
C PHE A 238 1.22 16.03 -14.70
N ILE A 239 0.11 15.41 -15.12
CA ILE A 239 -1.09 16.12 -15.60
C ILE A 239 -2.04 16.41 -14.44
N VAL A 240 -2.40 15.39 -13.66
CA VAL A 240 -3.33 15.52 -12.51
C VAL A 240 -2.95 16.66 -11.55
N PRO A 241 -1.67 16.85 -11.16
CA PRO A 241 -1.32 17.90 -10.21
C PRO A 241 -1.41 19.31 -10.82
N LEU A 242 -1.14 19.45 -12.13
CA LEU A 242 -1.34 20.72 -12.84
C LEU A 242 -2.84 21.03 -12.97
N VAL A 243 -3.64 20.05 -13.38
CA VAL A 243 -5.10 20.18 -13.55
C VAL A 243 -5.78 20.56 -12.23
N GLN A 244 -5.42 19.93 -11.11
CA GLN A 244 -5.92 20.32 -9.79
C GLN A 244 -5.40 21.70 -9.34
N LYS A 245 -4.09 21.95 -9.41
CA LYS A 245 -3.48 23.19 -8.90
C LYS A 245 -4.04 24.45 -9.58
N TYR A 246 -4.33 24.38 -10.87
CA TYR A 246 -4.90 25.49 -11.64
C TYR A 246 -6.43 25.37 -11.81
N ASN A 247 -7.06 24.38 -11.15
CA ASN A 247 -8.49 24.03 -11.25
C ASN A 247 -9.03 24.08 -12.69
N VAL A 248 -8.30 23.49 -13.63
CA VAL A 248 -8.55 23.68 -15.07
C VAL A 248 -9.90 23.07 -15.44
N GLY A 249 -10.85 23.92 -15.85
CA GLY A 249 -12.18 23.53 -16.32
C GLY A 249 -13.18 23.09 -15.23
N GLY A 250 -12.73 22.82 -14.01
CA GLY A 250 -13.51 22.12 -12.99
C GLY A 250 -13.78 20.64 -13.33
N HIS A 251 -14.22 19.87 -12.33
CA HIS A 251 -14.30 18.41 -12.42
C HIS A 251 -15.18 17.87 -13.57
N TRP A 252 -16.26 18.58 -13.94
CA TRP A 252 -17.13 18.14 -15.05
C TRP A 252 -16.41 18.16 -16.41
N LEU A 253 -15.55 19.15 -16.66
CA LEU A 253 -14.80 19.24 -17.91
C LEU A 253 -13.59 18.30 -17.88
N GLN A 254 -12.95 18.15 -16.72
CA GLN A 254 -11.89 17.15 -16.49
C GLN A 254 -12.40 15.74 -16.81
N ARG A 255 -13.61 15.41 -16.33
CA ARG A 255 -14.30 14.14 -16.63
C ARG A 255 -14.59 13.99 -18.13
N LYS A 256 -15.25 14.98 -18.76
CA LYS A 256 -15.52 14.94 -20.22
C LYS A 256 -14.25 14.82 -21.08
N VAL A 257 -13.14 15.44 -20.69
CA VAL A 257 -11.85 15.31 -21.39
C VAL A 257 -11.30 13.89 -21.23
N LEU A 258 -11.34 13.33 -20.03
CA LEU A 258 -10.93 11.94 -19.76
C LEU A 258 -11.78 10.94 -20.56
N ASP A 259 -13.10 11.13 -20.58
CA ASP A 259 -14.04 10.26 -21.31
C ASP A 259 -13.82 10.33 -22.84
N ALA A 260 -13.38 11.48 -23.37
CA ALA A 260 -13.12 11.68 -24.79
C ALA A 260 -11.72 11.22 -25.27
N VAL A 261 -10.75 11.04 -24.37
CA VAL A 261 -9.41 10.55 -24.73
C VAL A 261 -9.46 9.02 -24.91
N PRO A 262 -9.00 8.46 -26.05
CA PRO A 262 -9.07 7.02 -26.34
C PRO A 262 -7.96 6.23 -25.61
N TRP A 263 -7.94 6.25 -24.27
CA TRP A 263 -6.92 5.61 -23.45
C TRP A 263 -7.51 4.67 -22.41
N LYS A 264 -7.65 3.38 -22.80
CA LYS A 264 -8.31 2.31 -22.04
C LYS A 264 -7.90 2.25 -20.56
N ALA A 265 -6.61 2.33 -20.24
CA ALA A 265 -6.13 2.20 -18.86
C ALA A 265 -6.65 3.32 -17.93
N ALA A 266 -6.86 4.54 -18.46
CA ALA A 266 -7.41 5.63 -17.68
C ALA A 266 -8.95 5.58 -17.59
N HIS A 267 -9.62 4.97 -18.56
CA HIS A 267 -11.04 4.61 -18.43
C HIS A 267 -11.23 3.52 -17.36
N GLN A 268 -10.41 2.47 -17.35
CA GLN A 268 -10.45 1.45 -16.29
C GLN A 268 -10.16 2.05 -14.91
N LEU A 269 -9.14 2.91 -14.77
CA LEU A 269 -8.83 3.58 -13.49
C LEU A 269 -9.97 4.50 -13.02
N ARG A 270 -10.64 5.19 -13.95
CA ARG A 270 -11.83 6.01 -13.70
C ARG A 270 -12.98 5.16 -13.19
N ASP A 271 -13.31 4.07 -13.89
CA ASP A 271 -14.45 3.21 -13.57
C ASP A 271 -14.23 2.49 -12.22
N ILE A 272 -12.99 2.12 -11.90
CA ILE A 272 -12.59 1.62 -10.58
C ILE A 272 -12.77 2.69 -9.49
N ALA A 273 -12.32 3.92 -9.72
CA ALA A 273 -12.49 5.01 -8.77
C ALA A 273 -13.97 5.36 -8.53
N ASP A 274 -14.83 5.20 -9.54
CA ASP A 274 -16.29 5.35 -9.42
C ASP A 274 -16.89 4.20 -8.59
N VAL A 275 -16.59 2.94 -8.90
CA VAL A 275 -17.03 1.76 -8.10
C VAL A 275 -16.59 1.90 -6.63
N MET A 276 -15.35 2.35 -6.40
CA MET A 276 -14.84 2.61 -5.06
C MET A 276 -15.61 3.73 -4.35
N HIS A 277 -15.93 4.82 -5.04
CA HIS A 277 -16.69 5.93 -4.48
C HIS A 277 -18.14 5.55 -4.20
N GLU A 278 -18.84 4.92 -5.14
CA GLU A 278 -20.24 4.51 -5.01
C GLU A 278 -20.43 3.51 -3.88
N THR A 279 -19.57 2.50 -3.78
CA THR A 279 -19.57 1.55 -2.65
C THR A 279 -19.44 2.30 -1.32
N SER A 280 -18.50 3.24 -1.23
CA SER A 280 -18.25 4.03 -0.02
C SER A 280 -19.44 4.95 0.33
N ALA A 281 -20.03 5.62 -0.66
CA ALA A 281 -21.18 6.51 -0.47
C ALA A 281 -22.44 5.74 -0.03
N ASN A 282 -22.71 4.60 -0.66
CA ASN A 282 -23.84 3.72 -0.31
C ASN A 282 -23.74 3.19 1.12
N MET A 283 -22.55 2.75 1.55
CA MET A 283 -22.30 2.34 2.93
C MET A 283 -22.47 3.48 3.94
N PHE A 284 -21.92 4.66 3.62
CA PHE A 284 -22.02 5.83 4.49
C PHE A 284 -23.48 6.23 4.69
N GLU A 285 -24.27 6.29 3.62
CA GLU A 285 -25.71 6.56 3.69
C GLU A 285 -26.47 5.46 4.45
N ALA A 286 -26.13 4.19 4.26
CA ALA A 286 -26.75 3.07 4.96
C ALA A 286 -26.43 3.05 6.47
N LYS A 287 -25.26 3.53 6.90
CA LYS A 287 -24.94 3.73 8.32
C LYS A 287 -25.64 4.97 8.89
N ARG A 288 -25.65 6.08 8.14
CA ARG A 288 -26.30 7.33 8.51
C ARG A 288 -27.79 7.16 8.81
N LYS A 289 -28.48 6.31 8.02
CA LYS A 289 -29.88 5.93 8.25
C LYS A 289 -30.06 5.11 9.53
N ALA A 290 -29.29 4.03 9.71
CA ALA A 290 -29.37 3.20 10.91
C ALA A 290 -29.17 4.00 12.21
N MET A 291 -28.18 4.90 12.24
CA MET A 291 -27.94 5.78 13.41
C MET A 291 -29.04 6.83 13.63
N ALA A 292 -29.85 7.16 12.60
CA ALA A 292 -31.02 8.02 12.75
C ALA A 292 -32.30 7.24 13.15
N GLU A 293 -32.35 5.93 12.86
CA GLU A 293 -33.49 5.04 13.13
C GLU A 293 -33.42 4.40 14.52
N GLU A 294 -32.22 4.01 15.01
CA GLU A 294 -32.02 3.38 16.33
C GLU A 294 -32.05 4.36 17.52
N GLY A 295 -31.81 5.66 17.26
CA GLY A 295 -31.59 6.68 18.28
C GLY A 295 -30.31 6.43 19.11
N ASP A 296 -30.06 7.26 20.13
CA ASP A 296 -28.86 7.16 20.99
C ASP A 296 -28.95 6.00 22.03
N SER A 297 -29.75 4.97 21.72
CA SER A 297 -30.13 3.88 22.65
C SER A 297 -29.14 2.71 22.63
N THR A 298 -28.54 2.40 21.47
CA THR A 298 -27.47 1.39 21.28
C THR A 298 -26.07 1.98 21.54
N GLY A 299 -26.01 2.98 22.42
CA GLY A 299 -24.89 3.89 22.64
C GLY A 299 -23.60 3.30 23.24
N GLU A 300 -23.42 1.99 23.32
CA GLU A 300 -22.13 1.36 23.63
C GLU A 300 -21.57 0.52 22.47
N GLU A 301 -22.40 0.00 21.58
CA GLU A 301 -21.94 -0.71 20.38
C GLU A 301 -21.75 0.24 19.21
N GLN A 302 -22.63 1.24 19.04
CA GLN A 302 -22.41 2.34 18.09
C GLN A 302 -21.23 3.29 18.47
N LYS A 303 -20.51 3.03 19.56
CA LYS A 303 -19.24 3.68 19.89
C LYS A 303 -18.01 2.92 19.35
N LYS A 304 -18.21 1.76 18.70
CA LYS A 304 -17.17 0.76 18.42
C LYS A 304 -16.81 0.56 16.94
N ASP A 305 -17.02 1.54 16.07
CA ASP A 305 -16.56 1.45 14.67
C ASP A 305 -16.01 2.78 14.11
N ILE A 306 -15.26 2.70 13.01
CA ILE A 306 -14.52 3.82 12.42
C ILE A 306 -15.49 4.90 11.92
N ILE A 307 -16.57 4.48 11.26
CA ILE A 307 -17.56 5.39 10.68
C ILE A 307 -18.43 6.07 11.73
N GLY A 308 -18.87 5.36 12.78
CA GLY A 308 -19.61 5.91 13.91
C GLY A 308 -18.77 6.87 14.76
N THR A 309 -17.45 6.71 14.76
CA THR A 309 -16.51 7.71 15.29
C THR A 309 -16.44 8.93 14.38
N LEU A 310 -16.23 8.73 13.07
CA LEU A 310 -16.15 9.82 12.08
C LEU A 310 -17.44 10.65 12.00
N MET A 311 -18.62 10.03 12.09
CA MET A 311 -19.94 10.67 11.99
C MET A 311 -20.29 11.55 13.20
N ARG A 312 -19.71 11.28 14.39
CA ARG A 312 -19.90 12.10 15.60
C ARG A 312 -19.07 13.40 15.58
N GLU A 313 -18.06 13.48 14.70
CA GLU A 313 -17.24 14.67 14.50
C GLU A 313 -17.87 15.65 13.51
N ASN A 314 -17.68 16.96 13.74
CA ASN A 314 -18.07 18.04 12.82
C ASN A 314 -17.11 18.14 11.61
N LEU A 315 -16.96 17.03 10.89
CA LEU A 315 -16.38 16.96 9.54
C LEU A 315 -17.50 17.08 8.50
N LYS A 316 -17.14 17.34 7.24
CA LYS A 316 -18.11 17.31 6.14
C LYS A 316 -18.41 15.87 5.76
N SER A 317 -19.65 15.54 5.37
CA SER A 317 -20.01 14.17 4.96
C SER A 317 -19.10 13.65 3.85
N SER A 318 -18.84 14.47 2.83
CA SER A 318 -17.93 14.16 1.73
C SER A 318 -16.46 14.05 2.10
N GLU A 319 -16.05 14.48 3.31
CA GLU A 319 -14.72 14.17 3.88
C GLU A 319 -14.74 12.84 4.64
N GLN A 320 -15.85 12.53 5.35
CA GLN A 320 -16.06 11.25 6.05
C GLN A 320 -16.20 10.07 5.06
N GLU A 321 -17.06 10.19 4.05
CA GLU A 321 -17.27 9.22 2.94
C GLU A 321 -15.95 8.85 2.24
N ARG A 322 -15.13 9.86 1.97
CA ARG A 322 -13.86 9.74 1.24
C ARG A 322 -12.73 9.20 2.13
N THR A 323 -12.73 9.57 3.41
CA THR A 323 -11.87 8.94 4.43
C THR A 323 -12.19 7.44 4.57
N MET A 324 -13.45 7.03 4.51
CA MET A 324 -13.82 5.60 4.55
C MET A 324 -13.28 4.83 3.34
N SER A 325 -13.41 5.39 2.12
CA SER A 325 -12.83 4.80 0.90
C SER A 325 -11.32 4.56 1.02
N THR A 326 -10.62 5.47 1.71
CA THR A 326 -9.19 5.36 2.02
C THR A 326 -8.90 4.14 2.91
N PHE A 327 -9.70 3.93 3.96
CA PHE A 327 -9.52 2.83 4.91
C PHE A 327 -9.85 1.46 4.32
N MET A 328 -10.90 1.37 3.50
CA MET A 328 -11.32 0.13 2.86
C MET A 328 -10.19 -0.44 1.97
N VAL A 329 -9.54 0.38 1.14
CA VAL A 329 -8.36 -0.03 0.36
C VAL A 329 -7.18 -0.38 1.25
N ALA A 330 -6.81 0.51 2.17
CA ALA A 330 -5.60 0.38 2.98
C ALA A 330 -5.60 -0.85 3.91
N ALA A 331 -6.77 -1.29 4.39
CA ALA A 331 -6.90 -2.54 5.14
C ALA A 331 -6.98 -3.76 4.21
N MET A 332 -7.91 -3.77 3.25
CA MET A 332 -8.22 -4.95 2.44
C MET A 332 -7.02 -5.42 1.61
N ASP A 333 -6.42 -4.53 0.85
CA ASP A 333 -5.41 -4.92 -0.15
C ASP A 333 -4.13 -5.42 0.54
N THR A 334 -3.81 -4.88 1.71
CA THR A 334 -2.54 -5.14 2.39
C THR A 334 -2.53 -6.41 3.23
N THR A 335 -3.53 -6.62 4.08
CA THR A 335 -3.55 -7.83 4.90
C THR A 335 -3.79 -9.06 4.02
N SER A 336 -4.60 -8.96 2.96
CA SER A 336 -4.74 -10.04 1.97
C SER A 336 -3.44 -10.36 1.24
N SER A 337 -2.69 -9.33 0.81
CA SER A 337 -1.37 -9.47 0.20
C SER A 337 -0.35 -10.11 1.15
N ALA A 338 -0.35 -9.71 2.43
CA ALA A 338 0.51 -10.29 3.46
C ALA A 338 0.13 -11.75 3.78
N LEU A 339 -1.15 -12.02 4.04
CA LEU A 339 -1.68 -13.37 4.31
C LEU A 339 -1.38 -14.34 3.17
N SER A 340 -1.61 -13.94 1.92
CA SER A 340 -1.31 -14.76 0.75
C SER A 340 0.18 -15.09 0.65
N ARG A 341 1.06 -14.14 0.98
CA ARG A 341 2.51 -14.37 1.00
C ARG A 341 2.93 -15.27 2.17
N ILE A 342 2.34 -15.11 3.35
CA ILE A 342 2.58 -16.01 4.50
C ILE A 342 2.16 -17.44 4.14
N LEU A 343 0.95 -17.62 3.59
CA LEU A 343 0.42 -18.93 3.21
C LEU A 343 1.22 -19.58 2.06
N HIS A 344 1.74 -18.79 1.12
CA HIS A 344 2.65 -19.28 0.07
C HIS A 344 4.01 -19.73 0.63
N LEU A 345 4.63 -18.94 1.51
CA LEU A 345 5.91 -19.32 2.14
C LEU A 345 5.73 -20.55 3.05
N LEU A 346 4.66 -20.60 3.84
CA LEU A 346 4.30 -21.77 4.62
C LEU A 346 4.05 -23.02 3.75
N SER A 347 3.49 -22.88 2.55
CA SER A 347 3.23 -24.04 1.69
C SER A 347 4.53 -24.62 1.10
N ILE A 348 5.55 -23.79 0.89
CA ILE A 348 6.91 -24.21 0.53
C ILE A 348 7.62 -24.84 1.75
N HIS A 349 7.64 -24.15 2.89
CA HIS A 349 8.32 -24.56 4.13
C HIS A 349 7.43 -25.43 5.02
N GLN A 350 7.25 -26.70 4.64
CA GLN A 350 6.38 -27.67 5.33
C GLN A 350 6.75 -27.94 6.80
N ASP A 351 8.03 -27.85 7.13
CA ASP A 351 8.62 -28.00 8.45
C ASP A 351 8.22 -26.83 9.38
N VAL A 352 8.41 -25.60 8.89
CA VAL A 352 7.95 -24.37 9.54
C VAL A 352 6.43 -24.39 9.73
N GLN A 353 5.69 -24.87 8.73
CA GLN A 353 4.23 -24.99 8.80
C GLN A 353 3.75 -26.00 9.85
N GLU A 354 4.47 -27.11 10.05
CA GLU A 354 4.12 -28.07 11.11
C GLU A 354 4.51 -27.54 12.50
N LYS A 355 5.66 -26.85 12.63
CA LYS A 355 6.04 -26.17 13.87
C LYS A 355 5.01 -25.11 14.30
N LEU A 356 4.49 -24.32 13.36
CA LEU A 356 3.37 -23.40 13.60
C LEU A 356 2.07 -24.15 13.95
N ARG A 357 1.77 -25.26 13.26
CA ARG A 357 0.58 -26.07 13.55
C ARG A 357 0.57 -26.67 14.96
N MET A 358 1.74 -27.02 15.51
CA MET A 358 1.84 -27.49 16.90
C MET A 358 1.48 -26.39 17.90
N GLU A 359 2.09 -25.21 17.80
CA GLU A 359 1.76 -24.05 18.67
C GLU A 359 0.27 -23.69 18.61
N LEU A 360 -0.30 -23.64 17.39
CA LEU A 360 -1.72 -23.31 17.20
C LEU A 360 -2.68 -24.40 17.73
N ARG A 361 -2.23 -25.65 17.85
CA ARG A 361 -3.01 -26.74 18.47
C ARG A 361 -2.93 -26.71 19.99
N GLU A 362 -1.75 -26.52 20.55
CA GLU A 362 -1.58 -26.31 21.99
C GLU A 362 -2.37 -25.09 22.48
N ALA A 363 -2.35 -23.98 21.74
CA ALA A 363 -3.17 -22.80 22.02
C ALA A 363 -4.69 -23.10 21.92
N TYR A 364 -5.12 -23.98 21.02
CA TYR A 364 -6.52 -24.39 20.90
C TYR A 364 -6.98 -25.33 22.03
N GLU A 365 -6.12 -26.24 22.47
CA GLU A 365 -6.39 -27.14 23.60
C GLU A 365 -6.49 -26.39 24.93
N ASN A 366 -5.71 -25.31 25.10
CA ASN A 366 -5.76 -24.46 26.29
C ASN A 366 -6.86 -23.38 26.27
N PHE A 367 -7.19 -22.81 25.10
CA PHE A 367 -8.02 -21.58 25.02
C PHE A 367 -9.21 -21.66 24.05
N GLY A 368 -9.45 -22.79 23.40
CA GLY A 368 -10.59 -23.00 22.51
C GLY A 368 -10.49 -22.27 21.17
N ASP A 369 -11.63 -22.17 20.45
CA ASP A 369 -11.65 -21.71 19.04
C ASP A 369 -11.46 -20.20 18.86
N GLN A 370 -11.51 -19.42 19.95
CA GLN A 370 -11.44 -17.94 19.97
C GLN A 370 -10.62 -17.44 21.18
N PRO A 371 -9.28 -17.63 21.20
CA PRO A 371 -8.43 -17.07 22.27
C PRO A 371 -8.46 -15.54 22.30
N ASP A 372 -8.37 -14.96 23.51
CA ASP A 372 -8.31 -13.51 23.70
C ASP A 372 -7.17 -12.85 22.91
N HIS A 373 -7.35 -11.56 22.57
CA HIS A 373 -6.36 -10.72 21.88
C HIS A 373 -4.93 -10.91 22.42
N ASP A 374 -4.76 -10.84 23.74
CA ASP A 374 -3.43 -10.84 24.37
C ASP A 374 -2.77 -12.22 24.32
N ILE A 375 -3.56 -13.30 24.31
CA ILE A 375 -3.09 -14.68 24.12
C ILE A 375 -2.66 -14.87 22.67
N LEU A 376 -3.56 -14.56 21.72
CA LEU A 376 -3.31 -14.73 20.29
C LEU A 376 -2.14 -13.88 19.79
N VAL A 377 -2.04 -12.63 20.25
CA VAL A 377 -0.91 -11.74 19.91
C VAL A 377 0.36 -12.18 20.63
N GLY A 378 0.26 -12.84 21.79
CA GLY A 378 1.39 -13.39 22.56
C GLY A 378 1.99 -14.70 22.05
N LEU A 379 1.33 -15.42 21.12
CA LEU A 379 1.86 -16.64 20.52
C LEU A 379 3.20 -16.37 19.78
N PRO A 380 4.34 -16.89 20.25
CA PRO A 380 5.65 -16.41 19.82
C PRO A 380 6.00 -16.81 18.39
N TYR A 381 5.67 -18.02 17.94
CA TYR A 381 6.00 -18.47 16.59
C TYR A 381 5.03 -17.93 15.54
N LEU A 382 3.75 -17.82 15.86
CA LEU A 382 2.79 -17.07 15.05
C LEU A 382 3.21 -15.60 14.87
N ASP A 383 3.72 -14.94 15.91
CA ASP A 383 4.28 -13.59 15.78
C ASP A 383 5.56 -13.58 14.92
N ALA A 384 6.47 -14.55 15.11
CA ALA A 384 7.69 -14.70 14.33
C ALA A 384 7.41 -14.86 12.82
N ILE A 385 6.40 -15.65 12.45
CA ILE A 385 5.96 -15.87 11.06
C ILE A 385 5.44 -14.57 10.43
N CYS A 386 4.62 -13.82 11.16
CA CYS A 386 4.17 -12.50 10.73
C CYS A 386 5.35 -11.52 10.59
N ARG A 387 6.23 -11.41 11.59
CA ARG A 387 7.39 -10.52 11.57
C ARG A 387 8.34 -10.81 10.41
N GLU A 388 8.72 -12.06 10.19
CA GLU A 388 9.68 -12.42 9.14
C GLU A 388 9.11 -12.20 7.74
N THR A 389 7.82 -12.48 7.54
CA THR A 389 7.17 -12.23 6.24
C THR A 389 7.00 -10.73 5.98
N LEU A 390 6.70 -9.94 7.01
CA LEU A 390 6.65 -8.47 6.93
C LEU A 390 8.04 -7.85 6.77
N ARG A 391 9.11 -8.48 7.29
CA ARG A 391 10.49 -8.06 7.08
C ARG A 391 10.86 -8.17 5.59
N LEU A 392 10.48 -9.26 4.93
CA LEU A 392 10.70 -9.47 3.49
C LEU A 392 9.64 -8.82 2.57
N ALA A 393 8.73 -8.00 3.10
CA ALA A 393 7.79 -7.18 2.31
C ALA A 393 8.43 -5.84 1.88
N GLN A 394 8.13 -5.37 0.66
CA GLN A 394 9.06 -4.53 -0.13
C GLN A 394 8.49 -3.14 -0.55
N ALA A 395 8.77 -2.07 0.21
CA ALA A 395 8.44 -0.65 -0.11
C ALA A 395 9.68 0.29 0.07
N ASP A 396 9.54 1.63 0.01
CA ASP A 396 10.67 2.56 -0.31
C ASP A 396 10.55 4.06 0.17
N ILE A 397 11.08 4.50 1.36
CA ILE A 397 10.87 5.87 1.97
C ILE A 397 11.88 6.38 3.09
N VAL A 398 12.33 7.67 3.14
CA VAL A 398 13.71 8.30 3.46
C VAL A 398 14.15 8.79 4.91
N LEU A 399 15.22 9.56 5.38
CA LEU A 399 16.52 10.34 5.03
C LEU A 399 17.22 11.05 6.29
N PRO A 400 18.56 11.31 6.60
CA PRO A 400 19.96 10.88 6.17
C PRO A 400 20.91 10.18 7.25
N LEU A 401 22.18 9.87 6.89
CA LEU A 401 22.91 8.59 7.14
C LEU A 401 23.57 8.25 8.51
N SER A 402 23.68 6.95 8.79
CA SER A 402 24.36 6.23 9.90
C SER A 402 25.77 5.74 9.57
N GLN A 403 26.03 5.32 8.32
CA GLN A 403 27.37 4.99 7.84
C GLN A 403 27.85 6.04 6.82
N PRO A 404 29.15 6.38 6.81
CA PRO A 404 29.70 7.24 5.77
C PRO A 404 29.61 6.55 4.40
N MET A 405 29.41 7.35 3.36
CA MET A 405 29.43 6.89 1.97
C MET A 405 30.49 7.63 1.17
N THR A 406 31.10 6.97 0.19
CA THR A 406 32.06 7.61 -0.72
C THR A 406 31.34 8.44 -1.79
N GLY A 407 31.73 9.70 -1.93
CA GLY A 407 31.29 10.60 -2.99
C GLY A 407 31.92 10.27 -4.36
N ILE A 408 31.39 10.88 -5.41
CA ILE A 408 31.94 10.80 -6.77
C ILE A 408 33.36 11.41 -6.84
N ASP A 409 33.66 12.39 -5.99
CA ASP A 409 34.99 12.98 -5.80
C ASP A 409 35.94 12.13 -4.92
N GLY A 410 35.49 11.00 -4.38
CA GLY A 410 36.28 10.13 -3.50
C GLY A 410 36.28 10.54 -2.03
N SER A 411 35.59 11.61 -1.63
CA SER A 411 35.46 12.01 -0.22
C SER A 411 34.52 11.09 0.57
N GLU A 412 34.75 10.90 1.87
CA GLU A 412 33.78 10.25 2.75
C GLU A 412 32.74 11.27 3.26
N MET A 413 31.46 10.96 3.04
CA MET A 413 30.33 11.78 3.45
C MET A 413 29.50 11.05 4.51
N SER A 414 29.58 11.50 5.77
CA SER A 414 28.72 11.01 6.88
C SER A 414 27.33 11.64 6.91
N GLU A 415 27.08 12.63 6.06
CA GLU A 415 25.79 13.32 5.90
C GLU A 415 25.59 13.76 4.45
N VAL A 416 24.34 13.87 4.01
CA VAL A 416 23.97 14.36 2.67
C VAL A 416 23.09 15.59 2.85
N PHE A 417 23.64 16.77 2.60
CA PHE A 417 22.86 18.01 2.61
C PHE A 417 21.84 18.03 1.46
N LEU A 418 20.61 18.45 1.77
CA LEU A 418 19.51 18.55 0.83
C LEU A 418 18.92 19.96 0.76
N PRO A 419 18.92 20.59 -0.43
CA PRO A 419 18.17 21.81 -0.66
C PRO A 419 16.67 21.61 -0.41
N LYS A 420 16.02 22.59 0.24
CA LYS A 420 14.56 22.62 0.43
C LYS A 420 13.84 22.47 -0.93
N GLY A 421 12.95 21.47 -1.01
CA GLY A 421 12.21 21.13 -2.24
C GLY A 421 12.84 20.03 -3.10
N THR A 422 13.87 19.34 -2.60
CA THR A 422 14.40 18.09 -3.21
C THR A 422 13.52 16.91 -2.79
N ASN A 423 13.07 16.08 -3.75
CA ASN A 423 12.31 14.85 -3.48
C ASN A 423 13.24 13.68 -3.11
N ALA A 424 12.70 12.63 -2.46
CA ALA A 424 13.49 11.48 -2.04
C ALA A 424 12.64 10.21 -1.71
N PHE A 425 13.27 9.01 -1.76
CA PHE A 425 12.73 7.65 -1.45
C PHE A 425 13.77 6.85 -0.60
N THR A 426 13.43 5.93 0.33
CA THR A 426 14.39 4.84 0.75
C THR A 426 14.17 3.59 -0.12
N SER A 427 14.82 2.47 0.21
CA SER A 427 14.16 1.19 0.33
C SER A 427 13.88 0.78 1.80
N ILE A 428 12.61 0.48 2.11
CA ILE A 428 12.17 -0.26 3.31
C ILE A 428 12.71 -1.69 3.23
N LEU A 429 12.64 -2.32 2.05
CA LEU A 429 13.30 -3.62 1.81
C LEU A 429 14.79 -3.50 2.17
N GLY A 430 15.49 -2.55 1.56
CA GLY A 430 16.92 -2.33 1.79
C GLY A 430 17.30 -2.01 3.26
N CYS A 431 16.34 -1.62 4.10
CA CYS A 431 16.52 -1.49 5.55
C CYS A 431 16.25 -2.81 6.29
N ASN A 432 15.10 -3.44 6.00
CA ASN A 432 14.64 -4.71 6.59
C ASN A 432 15.51 -5.93 6.21
N THR A 433 16.27 -5.85 5.10
CA THR A 433 17.17 -6.92 4.62
C THR A 433 18.62 -6.45 4.48
N ASN A 434 18.98 -5.33 5.11
CA ASN A 434 20.34 -4.78 5.13
C ASN A 434 21.33 -5.80 5.74
N PRO A 435 22.26 -6.41 4.99
CA PRO A 435 23.14 -7.46 5.53
C PRO A 435 24.02 -6.96 6.68
N LYS A 436 24.40 -5.67 6.68
CA LYS A 436 25.16 -5.04 7.78
C LYS A 436 24.38 -4.90 9.10
N VAL A 437 23.05 -5.09 9.06
CA VAL A 437 22.16 -4.99 10.23
C VAL A 437 21.64 -6.38 10.61
N TRP A 438 21.22 -7.18 9.62
CA TRP A 438 20.54 -8.47 9.79
C TRP A 438 21.43 -9.71 9.61
N GLY A 439 22.71 -9.53 9.28
CA GLY A 439 23.65 -10.62 8.97
C GLY A 439 23.51 -11.16 7.55
N ASP A 440 24.32 -12.16 7.20
CA ASP A 440 24.39 -12.70 5.83
C ASP A 440 23.07 -13.37 5.38
N THR A 441 22.30 -13.94 6.31
CA THR A 441 20.98 -14.53 6.05
C THR A 441 19.86 -13.49 5.90
N SER A 442 20.17 -12.22 5.60
CA SER A 442 19.19 -11.13 5.59
C SER A 442 18.13 -11.25 4.48
N TYR A 443 18.41 -11.97 3.39
CA TYR A 443 17.44 -12.23 2.32
C TYR A 443 16.66 -13.54 2.51
N GLU A 444 17.06 -14.38 3.47
CA GLU A 444 16.41 -15.65 3.78
C GLU A 444 15.21 -15.45 4.71
N TRP A 445 14.14 -16.22 4.50
CA TRP A 445 12.96 -16.25 5.36
C TRP A 445 13.17 -17.26 6.48
N ILE A 446 13.63 -16.78 7.65
CA ILE A 446 13.94 -17.60 8.82
C ILE A 446 13.11 -17.08 10.01
N PRO A 447 11.88 -17.61 10.22
CA PRO A 447 11.02 -17.19 11.34
C PRO A 447 11.69 -17.38 12.71
N ASP A 448 12.48 -18.44 12.87
CA ASP A 448 13.19 -18.75 14.11
C ASP A 448 14.08 -17.61 14.63
N ARG A 449 14.53 -16.66 13.77
CA ARG A 449 15.34 -15.50 14.19
C ARG A 449 14.63 -14.54 15.18
N TRP A 450 13.32 -14.70 15.36
CA TRP A 450 12.51 -13.88 16.27
C TRP A 450 12.18 -14.57 17.60
N LEU A 451 12.60 -15.83 17.79
CA LEU A 451 12.42 -16.58 19.03
C LEU A 451 13.52 -16.28 20.07
N GLU A 452 14.71 -15.90 19.60
CA GLU A 452 15.86 -15.49 20.41
C GLU A 452 16.02 -13.96 20.41
N PRO A 453 16.79 -13.37 21.35
CA PRO A 453 17.12 -11.95 21.33
C PRO A 453 17.78 -11.54 20.01
N LEU A 454 17.26 -10.47 19.38
CA LEU A 454 17.79 -9.98 18.10
C LEU A 454 19.28 -9.58 18.21
N PRO A 455 20.07 -9.76 17.13
CA PRO A 455 21.47 -9.33 17.11
C PRO A 455 21.63 -7.85 17.48
N GLN A 456 22.69 -7.52 18.22
CA GLN A 456 22.97 -6.16 18.70
C GLN A 456 23.03 -5.13 17.56
N THR A 457 23.41 -5.56 16.34
CA THR A 457 23.38 -4.74 15.11
C THR A 457 21.97 -4.25 14.74
N VAL A 458 20.93 -5.04 15.01
CA VAL A 458 19.52 -4.67 14.77
C VAL A 458 19.02 -3.66 15.81
N THR A 459 19.38 -3.86 17.08
CA THR A 459 18.97 -2.95 18.17
C THR A 459 19.72 -1.60 18.10
N ASP A 460 21.02 -1.62 17.80
CA ASP A 460 21.83 -0.40 17.69
C ASP A 460 21.57 0.40 16.41
N ALA A 461 21.05 -0.25 15.35
CA ALA A 461 20.56 0.44 14.17
C ALA A 461 19.39 1.41 14.46
N ARG A 462 18.60 1.15 15.51
CA ARG A 462 17.50 2.03 15.97
C ARG A 462 16.52 2.42 14.85
N VAL A 463 16.18 1.46 13.98
CA VAL A 463 15.19 1.62 12.91
C VAL A 463 13.87 2.16 13.50
N PRO A 464 13.33 3.30 13.03
CA PRO A 464 12.25 4.04 13.69
C PRO A 464 10.83 3.51 13.39
N GLY A 465 10.71 2.34 12.77
CA GLY A 465 9.44 1.74 12.38
C GLY A 465 8.61 1.35 13.60
N VAL A 466 7.29 1.55 13.54
CA VAL A 466 6.38 1.33 14.70
C VAL A 466 6.20 -0.13 15.13
N TYR A 467 6.84 -1.08 14.46
CA TYR A 467 6.80 -2.51 14.77
C TYR A 467 8.17 -3.16 14.58
N SER A 468 8.68 -3.82 15.63
CA SER A 468 9.76 -4.82 15.56
C SER A 468 11.04 -4.41 14.82
N HIS A 469 11.41 -3.12 14.85
CA HIS A 469 12.54 -2.57 14.08
C HIS A 469 12.41 -2.72 12.55
N LEU A 470 11.17 -2.82 12.04
CA LEU A 470 10.83 -2.95 10.62
C LEU A 470 10.15 -1.68 10.12
N MET A 471 10.58 -1.18 8.95
CA MET A 471 9.92 -0.01 8.32
C MET A 471 8.63 -0.36 7.58
N THR A 472 8.19 -1.63 7.58
CA THR A 472 7.01 -2.13 6.86
C THR A 472 5.71 -1.42 7.23
N PHE A 473 5.59 -0.94 8.49
CA PHE A 473 4.48 -0.10 8.95
C PHE A 473 4.84 1.37 9.15
N ILE A 474 6.03 1.79 8.67
CA ILE A 474 6.54 3.16 8.67
C ILE A 474 6.81 3.70 10.09
N GLY A 475 7.51 4.84 10.21
CA GLY A 475 7.84 5.49 11.48
C GLY A 475 7.06 6.78 11.75
N GLY A 476 7.00 7.17 13.03
CA GLY A 476 6.54 8.49 13.48
C GLY A 476 5.15 8.93 13.01
N GLY A 477 4.99 10.23 12.73
CA GLY A 477 3.66 10.87 12.58
C GLY A 477 2.80 10.37 11.41
N ARG A 478 3.41 9.78 10.37
CA ARG A 478 2.71 9.19 9.21
C ARG A 478 2.70 7.66 9.20
N ALA A 479 3.20 6.98 10.25
CA ALA A 479 3.16 5.52 10.36
C ALA A 479 1.76 4.93 10.12
N CYS A 480 1.69 3.66 9.68
CA CYS A 480 0.43 2.97 9.46
C CYS A 480 -0.44 2.98 10.73
N ILE A 481 -1.60 3.63 10.68
CA ILE A 481 -2.50 3.76 11.84
C ILE A 481 -3.12 2.39 12.22
N GLY A 482 -3.38 1.54 11.21
CA GLY A 482 -3.98 0.22 11.35
C GLY A 482 -3.01 -0.94 11.60
N PHE A 483 -1.74 -0.70 11.94
CA PHE A 483 -0.74 -1.79 12.01
C PHE A 483 -1.14 -2.93 12.98
N LYS A 484 -1.74 -2.59 14.12
CA LYS A 484 -2.24 -3.56 15.11
C LYS A 484 -3.51 -4.28 14.64
N PHE A 485 -4.36 -3.61 13.86
CA PHE A 485 -5.55 -4.21 13.24
C PHE A 485 -5.11 -5.30 12.26
N SER A 486 -4.19 -4.97 11.34
CA SER A 486 -3.63 -5.93 10.38
C SER A 486 -2.90 -7.09 11.06
N GLN A 487 -2.20 -6.84 12.18
CA GLN A 487 -1.59 -7.91 12.99
C GLN A 487 -2.62 -8.85 13.61
N LEU A 488 -3.69 -8.33 14.20
CA LEU A 488 -4.78 -9.14 14.73
C LEU A 488 -5.44 -9.96 13.62
N GLU A 489 -5.72 -9.33 12.48
CA GLU A 489 -6.32 -9.93 11.29
C GLU A 489 -5.46 -11.09 10.74
N MET A 490 -4.16 -10.85 10.54
CA MET A 490 -3.22 -11.89 10.12
C MET A 490 -3.23 -13.09 11.08
N LYS A 491 -3.13 -12.83 12.39
CA LYS A 491 -3.06 -13.88 13.40
C LYS A 491 -4.34 -14.69 13.51
N VAL A 492 -5.51 -14.06 13.45
CA VAL A 492 -6.81 -14.75 13.47
C VAL A 492 -6.98 -15.66 12.25
N ILE A 493 -6.73 -15.14 11.03
CA ILE A 493 -6.88 -15.95 9.81
C ILE A 493 -5.90 -17.13 9.80
N LEU A 494 -4.64 -16.93 10.21
CA LEU A 494 -3.67 -18.02 10.31
C LEU A 494 -4.05 -19.06 11.39
N TYR A 495 -4.59 -18.62 12.53
CA TYR A 495 -5.08 -19.50 13.61
C TYR A 495 -6.24 -20.39 13.16
N SER A 496 -7.24 -19.82 12.47
CA SER A 496 -8.40 -20.59 11.95
C SER A 496 -8.01 -21.52 10.79
N LEU A 497 -6.99 -21.21 10.01
CA LEU A 497 -6.58 -22.00 8.84
C LEU A 497 -5.49 -23.06 9.12
N ILE A 498 -4.32 -22.68 9.65
CA ILE A 498 -3.14 -23.57 9.71
C ILE A 498 -3.35 -24.78 10.63
N ARG A 499 -4.15 -24.61 11.70
CA ARG A 499 -4.54 -25.69 12.63
C ARG A 499 -5.29 -26.83 11.93
N GLN A 500 -6.11 -26.49 10.92
CA GLN A 500 -7.05 -27.39 10.24
C GLN A 500 -6.54 -27.88 8.88
N PHE A 501 -5.89 -27.01 8.10
CA PHE A 501 -5.43 -27.32 6.75
C PHE A 501 -3.90 -27.43 6.70
N ARG A 502 -3.40 -28.41 5.93
CA ARG A 502 -2.03 -28.40 5.42
C ARG A 502 -2.02 -27.82 4.02
N PHE A 503 -1.34 -26.68 3.85
CA PHE A 503 -1.13 -26.06 2.54
C PHE A 503 0.11 -26.69 1.90
N THR A 504 0.06 -27.03 0.62
CA THR A 504 1.18 -27.57 -0.17
C THR A 504 1.55 -26.62 -1.30
N PRO A 505 2.74 -26.74 -1.93
CA PRO A 505 3.08 -25.88 -3.05
C PRO A 505 2.04 -25.99 -4.19
N PRO A 506 1.76 -24.88 -4.90
CA PRO A 506 0.91 -24.89 -6.09
C PRO A 506 1.53 -25.73 -7.21
N LYS A 507 0.72 -26.15 -8.20
CA LYS A 507 1.25 -26.84 -9.40
C LYS A 507 1.95 -25.91 -10.39
N GLN A 508 1.73 -24.60 -10.25
CA GLN A 508 2.25 -23.53 -11.09
C GLN A 508 3.17 -22.63 -10.25
N GLU A 509 4.26 -22.17 -10.84
CA GLU A 509 5.22 -21.29 -10.17
C GLU A 509 4.63 -19.88 -9.98
N ILE A 510 4.62 -19.38 -8.73
CA ILE A 510 4.03 -18.07 -8.39
C ILE A 510 5.10 -16.99 -8.34
N TYR A 511 5.06 -16.08 -9.31
CA TYR A 511 5.87 -14.88 -9.37
C TYR A 511 5.14 -13.69 -8.71
N TRP A 512 5.84 -12.96 -7.83
CA TRP A 512 5.30 -11.83 -7.07
C TRP A 512 5.79 -10.50 -7.67
N LEU A 513 4.87 -9.73 -8.25
CA LEU A 513 5.17 -8.47 -8.97
C LEU A 513 5.10 -7.24 -8.04
N ASN A 514 5.79 -6.16 -8.45
CA ASN A 514 5.69 -4.84 -7.81
C ASN A 514 4.51 -4.04 -8.38
N ASP A 515 3.31 -4.19 -7.81
CA ASP A 515 2.05 -3.67 -8.37
C ASP A 515 1.47 -2.44 -7.63
N PHE A 516 2.31 -1.57 -7.06
CA PHE A 516 1.81 -0.31 -6.48
C PHE A 516 2.86 0.83 -6.37
N PRO A 517 3.07 1.65 -7.43
CA PRO A 517 4.02 2.79 -7.41
C PRO A 517 3.67 3.87 -6.38
N SER A 518 2.41 3.91 -5.96
CA SER A 518 1.89 4.79 -4.92
C SER A 518 2.14 4.29 -3.50
N ALA A 519 2.46 3.01 -3.29
CA ALA A 519 2.56 2.42 -1.94
C ALA A 519 3.83 2.84 -1.19
N GLN A 520 4.74 3.58 -1.85
CA GLN A 520 5.93 4.20 -1.28
C GLN A 520 5.64 5.30 -0.22
N TYR A 521 4.42 5.39 0.30
CA TYR A 521 4.08 6.18 1.49
C TYR A 521 3.16 5.45 2.50
N ALA A 522 2.54 4.33 2.10
CA ALA A 522 2.00 3.25 2.93
C ALA A 522 1.39 2.15 2.03
N THR A 523 1.25 0.94 2.58
CA THR A 523 0.23 -0.07 2.21
C THR A 523 0.29 -0.70 0.78
N TYR A 524 0.63 -2.01 0.71
CA TYR A 524 0.84 -2.83 -0.50
C TYR A 524 -0.41 -3.38 -1.21
N GLY A 525 -0.33 -3.47 -2.54
CA GLY A 525 -1.10 -4.43 -3.33
C GLY A 525 -0.19 -5.38 -4.13
N PHE A 526 -0.55 -6.67 -4.17
CA PHE A 526 0.06 -7.67 -5.05
C PHE A 526 -1.01 -8.39 -5.88
N HIS A 527 -0.69 -8.64 -7.16
CA HIS A 527 -1.52 -9.41 -8.09
C HIS A 527 -0.98 -10.82 -8.34
N TYR A 528 -1.88 -11.73 -8.68
CA TYR A 528 -1.55 -13.02 -9.27
C TYR A 528 -1.85 -13.00 -10.77
N ARG A 529 -0.88 -13.39 -11.61
CA ARG A 529 -1.05 -13.38 -13.07
C ARG A 529 -1.68 -14.68 -13.59
N GLY A 530 -2.98 -14.84 -13.33
CA GLY A 530 -3.80 -15.89 -13.94
C GLY A 530 -3.67 -15.92 -15.47
N CYS A 531 -3.70 -17.11 -16.06
CA CYS A 531 -3.30 -17.34 -17.45
C CYS A 531 -4.22 -16.67 -18.50
N LEU A 532 -3.78 -15.53 -19.03
CA LEU A 532 -4.27 -14.98 -20.31
C LEU A 532 -3.55 -15.69 -21.47
N SER A 533 -4.21 -16.68 -22.07
CA SER A 533 -3.68 -17.42 -23.22
C SER A 533 -3.86 -16.64 -24.53
N SER A 534 -2.76 -16.52 -25.30
CA SER A 534 -2.62 -15.74 -26.54
C SER A 534 -2.78 -14.21 -26.34
N MET A 535 -1.96 -13.32 -26.92
CA MET A 535 -1.12 -13.42 -28.13
C MET A 535 0.27 -12.77 -27.94
N HIS A 536 1.14 -12.94 -28.95
CA HIS A 536 2.42 -12.23 -29.14
C HIS A 536 3.54 -12.45 -28.09
N THR A 537 3.98 -13.70 -27.95
CA THR A 537 5.41 -13.97 -27.72
C THR A 537 6.18 -13.83 -29.03
N SER A 538 6.99 -12.78 -29.19
CA SER A 538 7.85 -12.58 -30.37
C SER A 538 9.31 -12.37 -29.99
N SER A 539 10.03 -13.49 -29.83
CA SER A 539 11.47 -13.66 -30.02
C SER A 539 12.40 -12.48 -29.63
N ILE A 540 13.00 -12.55 -28.44
CA ILE A 540 14.43 -12.25 -28.29
C ILE A 540 15.09 -13.42 -27.56
N ALA A 541 15.63 -14.36 -28.34
CA ALA A 541 16.58 -15.35 -27.83
C ALA A 541 17.99 -14.88 -28.20
N HIS A 542 18.82 -14.56 -27.19
CA HIS A 542 20.25 -14.38 -27.36
C HIS A 542 20.99 -15.29 -26.39
N ALA A 543 21.74 -16.23 -26.96
CA ALA A 543 22.62 -17.10 -26.20
C ALA A 543 23.87 -16.35 -25.73
N VAL A 544 24.40 -16.78 -24.59
CA VAL A 544 25.77 -16.52 -24.13
C VAL A 544 26.39 -17.91 -23.89
N PRO A 545 27.65 -18.16 -24.32
CA PRO A 545 28.35 -19.42 -24.03
C PRO A 545 28.75 -19.57 -22.56
#